data_AF-A0A350ALW4-F1
#
_entry.id   AF-A0A350ALW4-F1
#
_cell.length_a   1.000
_cell.length_b   1.000
_cell.length_c   1.000
_cell.angle_alpha   90.00
_cell.angle_beta   90.00
_cell.angle_gamma   90.00
#
_symmetry.space_group_name_H-M   'P 1'
#
loop_
_entity.id
_entity.type
_entity.pdbx_description
1 polymer ?
#
loop_
_entity_poly.entity_id
_entity_poly.type
_entity_poly.pdbx_seq_one_letter_code
_entity_poly.pdbx_strand_id
1 'polypeptide(L)'
;MNSEKIMVVEDEWIVSERICKSLEDYGYKINSTASTGDEAIRKVEADRPDLILMDIVLKGKMDGIEAADRIKSQFNIPLIYLTAYTNQEYIERAKQTKPFSYLVKPLNQKELYANIEMALHRHLVDREIKDYLNRLARCYTGTMKAFSGAIELRGPYTAIGHHRRVAFIAHGIAKEMGFSDSSAEGVWLAAYVYDISLVNMPVKIRKDASQLTGRSLTLYSNYPQLSYDILAAVDFPWPIADIVLQHRECFDGSGYPRGIKGEDILIEARILAVAVAVEDLTSLQVFRKAFPLKQAFDEIIVHRGSQYDPDVVDACLRLFNEKGYKTEG
;
A
#
# COMPACT_ATOMS: atom_id res chain seq x y z
N MET A 1 33.73 -6.65 -21.35
CA MET A 1 34.22 -6.84 -19.97
C MET A 1 33.03 -6.55 -19.07
N ASN A 2 32.63 -7.54 -18.29
CA ASN A 2 31.54 -7.41 -17.34
C ASN A 2 31.97 -6.46 -16.21
N SER A 3 31.16 -5.45 -15.91
CA SER A 3 31.48 -4.43 -14.89
C SER A 3 30.96 -4.81 -13.50
N GLU A 4 30.20 -5.90 -13.42
CA GLU A 4 29.52 -6.38 -12.24
C GLU A 4 30.52 -6.84 -11.19
N LYS A 5 30.26 -6.39 -9.96
CA LYS A 5 31.06 -6.65 -8.77
C LYS A 5 30.52 -7.88 -8.06
N ILE A 6 31.26 -8.97 -8.11
CA ILE A 6 30.89 -10.21 -7.43
C ILE A 6 31.63 -10.30 -6.10
N MET A 7 30.89 -10.64 -5.05
CA MET A 7 31.44 -11.00 -3.75
C MET A 7 31.41 -12.51 -3.58
N VAL A 8 32.51 -13.08 -3.08
CA VAL A 8 32.62 -14.51 -2.79
C VAL A 8 32.75 -14.71 -1.28
N VAL A 9 31.82 -15.45 -0.69
CA VAL A 9 31.81 -15.77 0.75
C VAL A 9 32.03 -17.27 0.90
N GLU A 10 33.23 -17.63 1.36
CA GLU A 10 33.75 -18.99 1.38
C GLU A 10 34.86 -19.08 2.44
N ASP A 11 34.75 -20.04 3.36
CA ASP A 11 35.70 -20.17 4.47
C ASP A 11 36.93 -21.03 4.11
N GLU A 12 36.84 -21.84 3.05
CA GLU A 12 37.95 -22.59 2.48
C GLU A 12 38.72 -21.76 1.44
N TRP A 13 39.90 -21.26 1.82
CA TRP A 13 40.76 -20.42 0.96
C TRP A 13 40.97 -20.99 -0.45
N ILE A 14 41.26 -22.29 -0.57
CA ILE A 14 41.52 -22.94 -1.86
C ILE A 14 40.27 -22.92 -2.76
N VAL A 15 39.09 -23.13 -2.16
CA VAL A 15 37.82 -23.09 -2.89
C VAL A 15 37.50 -21.66 -3.32
N SER A 16 37.67 -20.70 -2.41
CA SER A 16 37.46 -19.27 -2.65
C SER A 16 38.34 -18.74 -3.79
N GLU A 17 39.64 -19.04 -3.75
CA GLU A 17 40.61 -18.63 -4.77
C GLU A 17 40.28 -19.24 -6.15
N ARG A 18 39.86 -20.51 -6.18
CA ARG A 18 39.44 -21.17 -7.42
C ARG A 18 38.18 -20.53 -8.02
N ILE A 19 37.23 -20.13 -7.18
CA ILE A 19 36.03 -19.40 -7.60
C ILE A 19 36.44 -18.05 -8.18
N CYS A 20 37.23 -17.27 -7.43
CA CYS A 20 37.68 -15.94 -7.84
C CYS A 20 38.37 -15.99 -9.21
N LYS A 21 39.34 -16.91 -9.37
CA LYS A 21 40.02 -17.11 -10.65
C LYS A 21 39.05 -17.49 -11.79
N SER A 22 38.11 -18.39 -11.52
CA SER A 22 37.12 -18.78 -12.53
C SER A 22 36.22 -17.61 -12.94
N LEU A 23 35.91 -16.68 -12.04
CA LEU A 23 35.11 -15.49 -12.36
C LEU A 23 35.93 -14.44 -13.12
N GLU A 24 37.20 -14.26 -12.76
CA GLU A 24 38.14 -13.38 -13.47
C GLU A 24 38.40 -13.85 -14.90
N ASP A 25 38.50 -15.16 -15.12
CA ASP A 25 38.65 -15.76 -16.46
C ASP A 25 37.44 -15.44 -17.38
N TYR A 26 36.25 -15.25 -16.79
CA TYR A 26 35.03 -14.82 -17.50
C TYR A 26 34.84 -13.29 -17.50
N GLY A 27 35.80 -12.55 -16.95
CA GLY A 27 35.85 -11.09 -17.01
C GLY A 27 34.97 -10.37 -15.99
N TYR A 28 34.53 -11.04 -14.92
CA TYR A 28 33.89 -10.37 -13.78
C TYR A 28 34.94 -9.75 -12.86
N LYS A 29 34.52 -8.75 -12.08
CA LYS A 29 35.37 -8.14 -11.05
C LYS A 29 35.03 -8.72 -9.68
N ILE A 30 36.02 -9.32 -9.03
CA ILE A 30 35.90 -9.68 -7.62
C ILE A 30 36.07 -8.42 -6.79
N ASN A 31 35.00 -8.02 -6.13
CA ASN A 31 34.97 -6.78 -5.37
C ASN A 31 35.50 -6.98 -3.95
N SER A 32 35.07 -8.04 -3.29
CA SER A 32 35.63 -8.49 -2.02
C SER A 32 35.34 -9.96 -1.76
N THR A 33 36.11 -10.56 -0.86
CA THR A 33 35.88 -11.92 -0.37
C THR A 33 35.62 -11.88 1.12
N ALA A 34 34.89 -12.85 1.66
CA ALA A 34 34.70 -13.00 3.10
C ALA A 34 34.77 -14.49 3.50
N SER A 35 35.19 -14.75 4.73
CA SER A 35 35.37 -16.10 5.27
C SER A 35 34.35 -16.48 6.34
N THR A 36 33.55 -15.50 6.79
CA THR A 36 32.52 -15.67 7.82
C THR A 36 31.27 -14.84 7.48
N GLY A 37 30.11 -15.23 8.01
CA GLY A 37 28.85 -14.49 7.79
C GLY A 37 28.89 -13.05 8.31
N ASP A 38 29.48 -12.82 9.49
CA ASP A 38 29.64 -11.48 10.08
C ASP A 38 30.51 -10.55 9.21
N GLU A 39 31.61 -11.09 8.67
CA GLU A 39 32.47 -10.35 7.74
C GLU A 39 31.73 -10.03 6.44
N ALA A 40 30.95 -10.98 5.93
CA ALA A 40 30.18 -10.79 4.71
C ALA A 40 29.20 -9.62 4.83
N ILE A 41 28.43 -9.56 5.92
CA ILE A 41 27.47 -8.46 6.17
C ILE A 41 28.17 -7.10 6.19
N ARG A 42 29.29 -6.99 6.91
CA ARG A 42 30.06 -5.72 6.99
C ARG A 42 30.59 -5.27 5.64
N LYS A 43 31.12 -6.21 4.85
CA LYS A 43 31.68 -5.92 3.52
C LYS A 43 30.60 -5.56 2.50
N VAL A 44 29.42 -6.19 2.56
CA VAL A 44 28.28 -5.82 1.70
C VAL A 44 27.89 -4.36 1.90
N GLU A 45 27.87 -3.88 3.15
CA GLU A 45 27.53 -2.49 3.45
C GLU A 45 28.52 -1.49 2.85
N ALA A 46 29.82 -1.80 2.95
CA ALA A 46 30.92 -0.96 2.47
C ALA A 46 31.09 -1.00 0.94
N ASP A 47 31.10 -2.20 0.37
CA ASP A 47 31.57 -2.40 -1.00
C ASP A 47 30.43 -2.47 -2.04
N ARG A 48 29.20 -2.77 -1.59
CA ARG A 48 27.97 -2.85 -2.39
C ARG A 48 28.13 -3.71 -3.66
N PRO A 49 28.32 -5.04 -3.51
CA PRO A 49 28.41 -5.95 -4.65
C PRO A 49 27.08 -6.06 -5.41
N ASP A 50 27.18 -6.42 -6.68
CA ASP A 50 26.03 -6.67 -7.57
C ASP A 50 25.49 -8.09 -7.45
N LEU A 51 26.29 -9.05 -6.99
CA LEU A 51 25.90 -10.43 -6.71
C LEU A 51 26.80 -11.05 -5.62
N ILE A 52 26.22 -11.94 -4.83
CA ILE A 52 26.94 -12.69 -3.78
C ILE A 52 26.89 -14.18 -4.08
N LEU A 53 28.07 -14.82 -4.11
CA LEU A 53 28.21 -16.26 -4.01
C LEU A 53 28.44 -16.59 -2.53
N MET A 54 27.52 -17.35 -1.92
CA MET A 54 27.50 -17.59 -0.48
C MET A 54 27.60 -19.08 -0.20
N ASP A 55 28.68 -19.53 0.43
CA ASP A 55 28.67 -20.88 1.01
C ASP A 55 27.65 -20.97 2.13
N ILE A 56 26.87 -22.06 2.13
CA ILE A 56 25.90 -22.36 3.17
C ILE A 56 26.60 -22.61 4.50
N VAL A 57 27.69 -23.37 4.48
CA VAL A 57 28.42 -23.76 5.70
C VAL A 57 29.62 -22.82 5.84
N LEU A 58 29.56 -21.92 6.81
CA LEU A 58 30.66 -20.99 7.09
C LEU A 58 31.24 -21.24 8.48
N LYS A 59 32.50 -20.88 8.67
CA LYS A 59 33.12 -20.80 10.00
C LYS A 59 32.50 -19.66 10.80
N GLY A 60 32.42 -19.87 12.11
CA GLY A 60 31.95 -18.87 13.07
C GLY A 60 30.61 -19.25 13.69
N LYS A 61 29.92 -18.24 14.25
CA LYS A 61 28.64 -18.43 14.94
C LYS A 61 27.43 -18.39 13.99
N MET A 62 27.60 -17.73 12.84
CA MET A 62 26.57 -17.48 11.84
C MET A 62 26.89 -18.29 10.59
N ASP A 63 25.94 -19.12 10.16
CA ASP A 63 26.05 -19.83 8.88
C ASP A 63 25.70 -18.91 7.69
N GLY A 64 25.95 -19.37 6.46
CA GLY A 64 25.70 -18.56 5.28
C GLY A 64 24.21 -18.31 5.01
N ILE A 65 23.33 -19.15 5.54
CA ILE A 65 21.88 -18.96 5.40
C ILE A 65 21.43 -17.78 6.26
N GLU A 66 21.87 -17.72 7.51
CA GLU A 66 21.57 -16.61 8.42
C GLU A 66 22.19 -15.30 7.91
N ALA A 67 23.43 -15.35 7.39
CA ALA A 67 24.07 -14.18 6.79
C ALA A 67 23.28 -13.67 5.58
N ALA A 68 22.86 -14.57 4.69
CA ALA A 68 22.06 -14.25 3.52
C ALA A 68 20.71 -13.61 3.87
N ASP A 69 20.03 -14.11 4.91
CA ASP A 69 18.73 -13.57 5.34
C ASP A 69 18.85 -12.13 5.86
N ARG A 70 19.89 -11.85 6.65
CA ARG A 70 20.22 -10.50 7.13
C ARG A 70 20.60 -9.57 5.98
N ILE A 71 21.43 -10.05 5.05
CA ILE A 71 21.82 -9.28 3.87
C ILE A 71 20.58 -8.95 3.04
N LYS A 72 19.74 -9.92 2.72
CA LYS A 72 18.55 -9.73 1.90
C LYS A 72 17.54 -8.76 2.52
N SER A 73 17.39 -8.80 3.84
CA SER A 73 16.47 -7.92 4.57
C SER A 73 16.91 -6.45 4.55
N GLN A 74 18.21 -6.20 4.46
CA GLN A 74 18.79 -4.85 4.49
C GLN A 74 19.22 -4.33 3.11
N PHE A 75 19.61 -5.25 2.23
CA PHE A 75 20.23 -4.99 0.94
C PHE A 75 19.52 -5.82 -0.15
N ASN A 76 19.06 -5.14 -1.20
CA ASN A 76 18.41 -5.79 -2.34
C ASN A 76 19.45 -6.31 -3.35
N ILE A 77 20.21 -7.35 -2.96
CA ILE A 77 21.31 -7.95 -3.74
C ILE A 77 20.98 -9.42 -4.02
N PRO A 78 21.16 -9.92 -5.26
CA PRO A 78 20.92 -11.31 -5.61
C PRO A 78 22.00 -12.22 -5.02
N LEU A 79 21.56 -13.39 -4.56
CA LEU A 79 22.41 -14.36 -3.88
C LEU A 79 22.27 -15.74 -4.52
N ILE A 80 23.41 -16.38 -4.75
CA ILE A 80 23.54 -17.77 -5.18
C ILE A 80 24.25 -18.53 -4.07
N TYR A 81 23.66 -19.64 -3.63
CA TYR A 81 24.30 -20.49 -2.63
C TYR A 81 25.30 -21.44 -3.25
N LEU A 82 26.42 -21.65 -2.57
CA LEU A 82 27.36 -22.74 -2.82
C LEU A 82 27.07 -23.85 -1.82
N THR A 83 26.98 -25.10 -2.27
CA THR A 83 26.58 -26.21 -1.42
C THR A 83 27.24 -27.52 -1.81
N ALA A 84 27.44 -28.42 -0.84
CA ALA A 84 27.88 -29.79 -1.08
C ALA A 84 26.71 -30.81 -1.21
N TYR A 85 25.45 -30.37 -1.09
CA TYR A 85 24.23 -31.20 -1.13
C TYR A 85 24.15 -32.35 -0.10
N THR A 86 25.01 -32.37 0.92
CA THR A 86 25.09 -33.49 1.85
C THR A 86 24.03 -33.49 2.96
N ASN A 87 23.25 -32.41 3.10
CA ASN A 87 22.28 -32.28 4.20
C ASN A 87 21.00 -31.53 3.77
N GLN A 88 19.89 -32.28 3.76
CA GLN A 88 18.56 -31.82 3.36
C GLN A 88 18.02 -30.68 4.24
N GLU A 89 18.38 -30.64 5.52
CA GLU A 89 17.92 -29.60 6.45
C GLU A 89 18.41 -28.20 6.03
N TYR A 90 19.68 -28.10 5.61
CA TYR A 90 20.22 -26.84 5.11
C TYR A 90 19.55 -26.39 3.81
N ILE A 91 19.17 -27.32 2.94
CA ILE A 91 18.47 -26.99 1.69
C ILE A 91 17.08 -26.42 2.02
N GLU A 92 16.32 -27.05 2.91
CA GLU A 92 15.00 -26.56 3.31
C GLU A 92 15.06 -25.19 4.01
N ARG A 93 16.06 -24.97 4.88
CA ARG A 93 16.32 -23.66 5.48
C ARG A 93 16.68 -22.60 4.43
N ALA A 94 17.55 -22.94 3.49
CA ALA A 94 17.99 -22.03 2.44
C ALA A 94 16.85 -21.68 1.45
N LYS A 95 15.87 -22.57 1.22
CA LYS A 95 14.71 -22.24 0.38
C LYS A 95 13.89 -21.08 0.92
N GLN A 96 13.82 -20.92 2.25
CA GLN A 96 13.07 -19.85 2.90
C GLN A 96 13.63 -18.47 2.57
N THR A 97 14.94 -18.37 2.31
CA THR A 97 15.58 -17.10 1.91
C THR A 97 15.32 -16.75 0.45
N LYS A 98 14.61 -17.59 -0.32
CA LYS A 98 14.29 -17.43 -1.75
C LYS A 98 15.53 -17.02 -2.58
N PRO A 99 16.57 -17.86 -2.66
CA PRO A 99 17.77 -17.57 -3.43
C PRO A 99 17.49 -17.62 -4.92
N PHE A 100 18.38 -17.02 -5.71
CA PHE A 100 18.28 -17.04 -7.16
C PHE A 100 18.69 -18.40 -7.75
N SER A 101 19.68 -19.05 -7.14
CA SER A 101 20.13 -20.39 -7.52
C SER A 101 20.98 -21.06 -6.42
N TYR A 102 21.29 -22.34 -6.65
CA TYR A 102 22.24 -23.15 -5.89
C TYR A 102 23.27 -23.75 -6.84
N LEU A 103 24.52 -23.76 -6.44
CA LEU A 103 25.62 -24.38 -7.16
C LEU A 103 26.28 -25.48 -6.32
N VAL A 104 26.45 -26.65 -6.92
CA VAL A 104 27.07 -27.80 -6.26
C VAL A 104 28.59 -27.70 -6.34
N LYS A 105 29.29 -27.88 -5.22
CA LYS A 105 30.75 -28.04 -5.20
C LYS A 105 31.12 -29.48 -5.60
N PRO A 106 32.14 -29.72 -6.45
CA PRO A 106 33.01 -28.74 -7.12
C PRO A 106 32.31 -28.06 -8.31
N LEU A 107 32.50 -26.75 -8.42
CA LEU A 107 31.79 -25.92 -9.40
C LEU A 107 32.26 -26.18 -10.83
N ASN A 108 31.29 -26.33 -11.74
CA ASN A 108 31.53 -26.26 -13.17
C ASN A 108 31.54 -24.79 -13.62
N GLN A 109 32.59 -24.35 -14.32
CA GLN A 109 32.73 -22.95 -14.76
C GLN A 109 31.57 -22.47 -15.65
N LYS A 110 31.08 -23.33 -16.57
CA LYS A 110 29.95 -22.97 -17.44
C LYS A 110 28.66 -22.81 -16.65
N GLU A 111 28.46 -23.66 -15.65
CA GLU A 111 27.30 -23.62 -14.76
C GLU A 111 27.35 -22.38 -13.86
N LEU A 112 28.52 -22.08 -13.29
CA LEU A 112 28.75 -20.87 -12.49
C LEU A 112 28.40 -19.62 -13.29
N TYR A 113 28.93 -19.49 -14.51
CA TYR A 113 28.66 -18.37 -15.40
C TYR A 113 27.17 -18.25 -15.74
N ALA A 114 26.54 -19.34 -16.20
CA ALA A 114 25.13 -19.33 -16.58
C ALA A 114 24.20 -18.94 -15.41
N ASN A 115 24.51 -19.41 -14.19
CA ASN A 115 23.73 -19.07 -13.01
C ASN A 115 23.93 -17.61 -12.57
N ILE A 116 25.13 -17.05 -12.70
CA ILE A 116 25.41 -15.63 -12.41
C ILE A 116 24.65 -14.73 -13.37
N GLU A 117 24.76 -14.97 -14.68
CA GLU A 117 24.04 -14.19 -15.70
C GLU A 117 22.52 -14.25 -15.48
N MET A 118 21.98 -15.45 -15.22
CA MET A 118 20.55 -15.62 -14.96
C MET A 118 20.11 -14.93 -13.66
N ALA A 119 20.92 -14.97 -12.60
CA ALA A 119 20.62 -14.32 -11.33
C ALA A 119 20.63 -12.79 -11.46
N LEU A 120 21.64 -12.22 -12.12
CA LEU A 120 21.74 -10.79 -12.40
C LEU A 120 20.56 -10.32 -13.27
N HIS A 121 20.29 -11.00 -14.38
CA HIS A 121 19.19 -10.66 -15.27
C HIS A 121 17.83 -10.72 -14.55
N ARG A 122 17.56 -11.79 -13.79
CA ARG A 122 16.31 -11.92 -13.03
C ARG A 122 16.19 -10.82 -11.97
N HIS A 123 17.27 -10.46 -11.29
CA HIS A 123 17.25 -9.37 -10.31
C HIS A 123 16.94 -8.00 -10.94
N LEU A 124 17.48 -7.75 -12.13
CA LEU A 124 17.18 -6.55 -12.90
C LEU A 124 15.69 -6.50 -13.28
N VAL A 125 15.15 -7.59 -13.83
CA VAL A 125 13.73 -7.69 -14.19
C VAL A 125 12.82 -7.53 -12.96
N ASP A 126 13.13 -8.19 -11.85
CA ASP A 126 12.35 -8.08 -10.60
C ASP A 126 12.37 -6.64 -10.06
N ARG A 127 13.51 -5.94 -10.17
CA ARG A 127 13.63 -4.52 -9.80
C ARG A 127 12.81 -3.62 -10.72
N GLU A 128 12.88 -3.83 -12.03
CA GLU A 128 12.09 -3.08 -13.01
C GLU A 128 10.59 -3.26 -12.77
N ILE A 129 10.13 -4.49 -12.57
CA ILE A 129 8.71 -4.78 -12.24
C ILE A 129 8.30 -4.03 -10.98
N LYS A 130 9.10 -4.09 -9.92
CA LYS A 130 8.81 -3.37 -8.66
C LYS A 130 8.73 -1.85 -8.89
N ASP A 131 9.63 -1.29 -9.68
CA ASP A 131 9.61 0.13 -10.00
C ASP A 131 8.41 0.51 -10.88
N TYR A 132 8.04 -0.33 -11.84
CA TYR A 132 6.83 -0.16 -12.65
C TYR A 132 5.57 -0.19 -11.77
N LEU A 133 5.44 -1.15 -10.86
CA LEU A 133 4.32 -1.23 -9.91
C LEU A 133 4.26 0.01 -9.01
N ASN A 134 5.40 0.46 -8.48
CA ASN A 134 5.47 1.69 -7.68
C ASN A 134 5.07 2.93 -8.48
N ARG A 135 5.47 3.02 -9.76
CA ARG A 135 5.08 4.11 -10.66
C ARG A 135 3.58 4.07 -10.96
N LEU A 136 3.02 2.87 -11.19
CA LEU A 136 1.58 2.68 -11.38
C LEU A 136 0.80 3.12 -10.14
N ALA A 137 1.21 2.70 -8.94
CA ALA A 137 0.57 3.10 -7.68
C ALA A 137 0.59 4.63 -7.46
N ARG A 138 1.73 5.28 -7.77
CA ARG A 138 1.85 6.75 -7.71
C ARG A 138 0.97 7.45 -8.74
N CYS A 139 0.96 6.96 -9.99
CA CYS A 139 0.11 7.49 -11.06
C CYS A 139 -1.37 7.39 -10.68
N TYR A 140 -1.77 6.22 -10.20
CA TYR A 140 -3.12 5.94 -9.74
C TYR A 140 -3.59 6.90 -8.64
N THR A 141 -2.81 7.01 -7.56
CA THR A 141 -3.06 7.96 -6.47
C THR A 141 -3.10 9.41 -6.98
N GLY A 142 -2.17 9.78 -7.87
CA GLY A 142 -2.08 11.11 -8.46
C GLY A 142 -3.30 11.47 -9.30
N THR A 143 -3.81 10.54 -10.11
CA THR A 143 -5.01 10.71 -10.92
C THR A 143 -6.26 10.86 -10.06
N MET A 144 -6.41 10.07 -8.99
CA MET A 144 -7.53 10.22 -8.04
C MET A 144 -7.53 11.59 -7.37
N LYS A 145 -6.35 12.06 -6.94
CA LYS A 145 -6.18 13.42 -6.39
C LYS A 145 -6.51 14.51 -7.42
N ALA A 146 -6.16 14.32 -8.68
CA ALA A 146 -6.47 15.27 -9.74
C ALA A 146 -7.98 15.35 -10.02
N PHE A 147 -8.68 14.21 -10.10
CA PHE A 147 -10.13 14.17 -10.27
C PHE A 147 -10.87 14.79 -9.08
N SER A 148 -10.50 14.39 -7.86
CA SER A 148 -11.01 14.99 -6.63
C SER A 148 -10.84 16.51 -6.62
N GLY A 149 -9.63 17.00 -6.94
CA GLY A 149 -9.37 18.43 -7.02
C GLY A 149 -10.27 19.14 -8.05
N ALA A 150 -10.53 18.53 -9.20
CA ALA A 150 -11.43 19.08 -10.22
C ALA A 150 -12.89 19.16 -9.76
N ILE A 151 -13.37 18.18 -8.97
CA ILE A 151 -14.71 18.20 -8.37
C ILE A 151 -14.81 19.34 -7.35
N GLU A 152 -13.80 19.48 -6.49
CA GLU A 152 -13.75 20.47 -5.41
C GLU A 152 -13.71 21.93 -5.91
N LEU A 153 -13.13 22.20 -7.09
CA LEU A 153 -13.15 23.54 -7.71
C LEU A 153 -14.57 24.09 -7.89
N ARG A 154 -15.57 23.22 -7.94
CA ARG A 154 -16.98 23.59 -8.07
C ARG A 154 -17.79 23.28 -6.81
N GLY A 155 -17.13 22.88 -5.73
CA GLY A 155 -17.72 22.51 -4.44
C GLY A 155 -18.04 23.72 -3.53
N PRO A 156 -18.69 23.47 -2.38
CA PRO A 156 -19.05 24.52 -1.42
C PRO A 156 -17.94 24.86 -0.41
N TYR A 157 -16.81 24.15 -0.42
CA TYR A 157 -15.70 24.34 0.51
C TYR A 157 -14.79 25.49 0.08
N THR A 158 -14.24 26.22 1.07
CA THR A 158 -13.35 27.36 0.80
C THR A 158 -11.91 26.94 0.51
N ALA A 159 -11.52 25.72 0.89
CA ALA A 159 -10.18 25.17 0.71
C ALA A 159 -10.23 23.79 0.04
N ILE A 160 -9.25 23.54 -0.84
CA ILE A 160 -9.04 22.25 -1.50
C ILE A 160 -8.53 21.23 -0.46
N GLY A 161 -8.94 19.97 -0.59
CA GLY A 161 -8.52 18.83 0.23
C GLY A 161 -9.66 18.12 0.97
N HIS A 162 -10.92 18.42 0.67
CA HIS A 162 -12.08 17.79 1.30
C HIS A 162 -12.01 16.26 1.20
N HIS A 163 -11.90 15.72 -0.01
CA HIS A 163 -11.87 14.27 -0.21
C HIS A 163 -10.65 13.62 0.44
N ARG A 164 -9.51 14.33 0.44
CA ARG A 164 -8.29 13.83 1.09
C ARG A 164 -8.50 13.66 2.59
N ARG A 165 -9.16 14.62 3.25
CA ARG A 165 -9.50 14.55 4.68
C ARG A 165 -10.53 13.47 4.95
N VAL A 166 -11.59 13.36 4.14
CA VAL A 166 -12.57 12.27 4.24
C VAL A 166 -11.87 10.91 4.11
N ALA A 167 -11.00 10.73 3.10
CA ALA A 167 -10.28 9.49 2.87
C ALA A 167 -9.35 9.14 4.02
N PHE A 168 -8.66 10.13 4.59
CA PHE A 168 -7.82 9.93 5.77
C PHE A 168 -8.66 9.44 6.96
N ILE A 169 -9.75 10.14 7.28
CA ILE A 169 -10.66 9.78 8.38
C ILE A 169 -11.26 8.38 8.16
N ALA A 170 -11.79 8.10 6.96
CA ALA A 170 -12.42 6.83 6.63
C ALA A 170 -11.43 5.66 6.74
N HIS A 171 -10.19 5.85 6.26
CA HIS A 171 -9.12 4.87 6.42
C HIS A 171 -8.79 4.63 7.90
N GLY A 172 -8.67 5.70 8.69
CA GLY A 172 -8.43 5.60 10.13
C GLY A 172 -9.52 4.82 10.87
N ILE A 173 -10.80 5.10 10.57
CA ILE A 173 -11.94 4.37 11.14
C ILE A 173 -11.90 2.90 10.72
N ALA A 174 -11.67 2.60 9.44
CA ALA A 174 -11.57 1.21 8.96
C ALA A 174 -10.46 0.43 9.69
N LYS A 175 -9.27 1.05 9.89
CA LYS A 175 -8.17 0.45 10.65
C LYS A 175 -8.53 0.24 12.11
N GLU A 176 -9.24 1.18 12.74
CA GLU A 176 -9.74 1.04 14.12
C GLU A 176 -10.72 -0.13 14.26
N MET A 177 -11.51 -0.39 13.22
CA MET A 177 -12.46 -1.51 13.15
C MET A 177 -11.81 -2.85 12.75
N GLY A 178 -10.47 -2.90 12.63
CA GLY A 178 -9.73 -4.13 12.37
C GLY A 178 -9.61 -4.53 10.90
N PHE A 179 -9.86 -3.61 9.96
CA PHE A 179 -9.72 -3.90 8.53
C PHE A 179 -8.25 -4.20 8.16
N SER A 180 -8.08 -5.13 7.22
CA SER A 180 -6.79 -5.33 6.54
C SER A 180 -6.36 -4.07 5.81
N ASP A 181 -5.06 -3.91 5.53
CA ASP A 181 -4.57 -2.74 4.78
C ASP A 181 -5.23 -2.64 3.40
N SER A 182 -5.45 -3.77 2.73
CA SER A 182 -6.14 -3.82 1.43
C SER A 182 -7.61 -3.39 1.55
N SER A 183 -8.35 -3.88 2.55
CA SER A 183 -9.76 -3.50 2.72
C SER A 183 -9.90 -2.01 3.08
N ALA A 184 -9.01 -1.49 3.94
CA ALA A 184 -8.99 -0.07 4.30
C ALA A 184 -8.57 0.83 3.11
N GLU A 185 -7.78 0.32 2.17
CA GLU A 185 -7.46 1.01 0.90
C GLU A 185 -8.71 1.16 0.01
N GLY A 186 -9.60 0.17 -0.02
CA GLY A 186 -10.88 0.28 -0.72
C GLY A 186 -11.76 1.43 -0.20
N VAL A 187 -11.90 1.56 1.13
CA VAL A 187 -12.65 2.67 1.75
C VAL A 187 -11.99 4.03 1.46
N TRP A 188 -10.67 4.08 1.60
CA TRP A 188 -9.87 5.27 1.29
C TRP A 188 -10.08 5.73 -0.15
N LEU A 189 -10.09 4.79 -1.10
CA LEU A 189 -10.30 5.08 -2.51
C LEU A 189 -11.73 5.57 -2.78
N ALA A 190 -12.74 4.91 -2.21
CA ALA A 190 -14.14 5.33 -2.36
C ALA A 190 -14.33 6.78 -1.91
N ALA A 191 -13.69 7.18 -0.80
CA ALA A 191 -13.71 8.55 -0.30
C ALA A 191 -13.10 9.61 -1.25
N TYR A 192 -12.23 9.23 -2.20
CA TYR A 192 -11.70 10.16 -3.20
C TYR A 192 -12.68 10.48 -4.33
N VAL A 193 -13.66 9.60 -4.56
CA VAL A 193 -14.50 9.62 -5.77
C VAL A 193 -15.99 9.55 -5.47
N TYR A 194 -16.39 9.60 -4.19
CA TYR A 194 -17.76 9.31 -3.77
C TYR A 194 -18.81 10.24 -4.38
N ASP A 195 -18.44 11.46 -4.72
CA ASP A 195 -19.33 12.45 -5.29
C ASP A 195 -18.91 12.88 -6.71
N ILE A 196 -18.18 12.02 -7.44
CA ILE A 196 -17.65 12.33 -8.78
C ILE A 196 -18.67 12.91 -9.76
N SER A 197 -19.93 12.45 -9.68
CA SER A 197 -21.01 12.95 -10.54
C SER A 197 -21.43 14.39 -10.23
N LEU A 198 -21.11 14.92 -9.04
CA LEU A 198 -21.39 16.31 -8.67
C LEU A 198 -20.64 17.31 -9.54
N VAL A 199 -19.62 16.91 -10.30
CA VAL A 199 -18.99 17.77 -11.32
C VAL A 199 -20.02 18.36 -12.28
N ASN A 200 -21.07 17.59 -12.62
CA ASN A 200 -22.16 18.01 -13.50
C ASN A 200 -23.26 18.81 -12.78
N MET A 201 -23.22 18.92 -11.45
CA MET A 201 -24.29 19.53 -10.67
C MET A 201 -24.24 21.07 -10.72
N PRO A 202 -25.37 21.76 -10.95
CA PRO A 202 -25.44 23.22 -10.86
C PRO A 202 -24.94 23.74 -9.50
N VAL A 203 -24.11 24.78 -9.52
CA VAL A 203 -23.49 25.35 -8.30
C VAL A 203 -24.54 25.82 -7.29
N LYS A 204 -25.70 26.32 -7.76
CA LYS A 204 -26.80 26.73 -6.88
C LYS A 204 -27.36 25.59 -6.03
N ILE A 205 -27.37 24.36 -6.57
CA ILE A 205 -27.87 23.17 -5.86
C ILE A 205 -26.83 22.66 -4.86
N ARG A 206 -25.54 22.72 -5.21
CA ARG A 206 -24.45 22.27 -4.33
C ARG A 206 -24.22 23.13 -3.08
N LYS A 207 -24.62 24.39 -3.11
CA LYS A 207 -24.33 25.35 -2.03
C LYS A 207 -25.23 25.22 -0.81
N ASP A 208 -26.43 24.67 -0.97
CA ASP A 208 -27.46 24.66 0.09
C ASP A 208 -28.34 23.40 -0.03
N ALA A 209 -27.71 22.24 0.15
CA ALA A 209 -28.37 20.94 -0.02
C ALA A 209 -29.52 20.71 0.96
N SER A 210 -29.45 21.29 2.17
CA SER A 210 -30.45 21.12 3.24
C SER A 210 -31.76 21.87 2.98
N GLN A 211 -31.77 22.86 2.07
CA GLN A 211 -32.97 23.62 1.71
C GLN A 211 -33.57 23.19 0.36
N LEU A 212 -33.01 22.15 -0.27
CA LEU A 212 -33.50 21.71 -1.57
C LEU A 212 -34.90 21.11 -1.45
N THR A 213 -35.77 21.49 -2.38
CA THR A 213 -37.13 20.95 -2.50
C THR A 213 -37.44 20.62 -3.96
N GLY A 214 -38.46 19.79 -4.16
CA GLY A 214 -38.94 19.41 -5.49
C GLY A 214 -37.82 18.87 -6.40
N ARG A 215 -37.75 19.39 -7.62
CA ARG A 215 -36.84 18.90 -8.67
C ARG A 215 -35.36 18.98 -8.29
N SER A 216 -34.95 20.00 -7.53
CA SER A 216 -33.55 20.16 -7.14
C SER A 216 -33.13 19.11 -6.11
N LEU A 217 -34.03 18.74 -5.20
CA LEU A 217 -33.79 17.66 -4.24
C LEU A 217 -33.69 16.32 -4.97
N THR A 218 -34.62 16.01 -5.88
CA THR A 218 -34.57 14.78 -6.69
C THR A 218 -33.27 14.68 -7.51
N LEU A 219 -32.82 15.81 -8.07
CA LEU A 219 -31.58 15.85 -8.84
C LEU A 219 -30.36 15.61 -7.95
N TYR A 220 -30.35 16.19 -6.74
CA TYR A 220 -29.28 15.99 -5.77
C TYR A 220 -29.28 14.55 -5.22
N SER A 221 -30.41 14.02 -4.75
CA SER A 221 -30.50 12.68 -4.17
C SER A 221 -30.14 11.56 -5.17
N ASN A 222 -30.09 11.85 -6.46
CA ASN A 222 -29.68 10.89 -7.49
C ASN A 222 -28.16 10.88 -7.77
N TYR A 223 -27.37 11.80 -7.20
CA TYR A 223 -25.93 11.84 -7.45
C TYR A 223 -25.20 10.54 -7.05
N PRO A 224 -25.56 9.83 -5.96
CA PRO A 224 -24.90 8.55 -5.64
C PRO A 224 -25.09 7.52 -6.75
N GLN A 225 -26.27 7.48 -7.37
CA GLN A 225 -26.55 6.61 -8.52
C GLN A 225 -25.73 7.00 -9.74
N LEU A 226 -25.65 8.30 -10.06
CA LEU A 226 -24.81 8.77 -11.19
C LEU A 226 -23.32 8.50 -10.95
N SER A 227 -22.85 8.61 -9.70
CA SER A 227 -21.48 8.25 -9.32
C SER A 227 -21.25 6.73 -9.46
N TYR A 228 -22.21 5.90 -9.06
CA TYR A 228 -22.19 4.45 -9.30
C TYR A 228 -22.05 4.15 -10.79
N ASP A 229 -22.89 4.74 -11.65
CA ASP A 229 -22.89 4.48 -13.09
C ASP A 229 -21.55 4.81 -13.75
N ILE A 230 -20.85 5.85 -13.27
CA ILE A 230 -19.50 6.22 -13.73
C ILE A 230 -18.46 5.20 -13.25
N LEU A 231 -18.52 4.82 -11.97
CA LEU A 231 -17.50 4.00 -11.31
C LEU A 231 -17.64 2.50 -11.65
N ALA A 232 -18.85 2.03 -11.97
CA ALA A 232 -19.13 0.64 -12.35
C ALA A 232 -18.43 0.22 -13.66
N ALA A 233 -17.98 1.19 -14.47
CA ALA A 233 -17.20 0.94 -15.68
C ALA A 233 -15.74 0.57 -15.39
N VAL A 234 -15.26 0.73 -14.16
CA VAL A 234 -13.88 0.46 -13.76
C VAL A 234 -13.82 -0.82 -12.93
N ASP A 235 -12.92 -1.72 -13.33
CA ASP A 235 -12.68 -3.00 -12.64
C ASP A 235 -11.80 -2.79 -11.40
N PHE A 236 -12.40 -2.30 -10.32
CA PHE A 236 -11.73 -2.17 -9.03
C PHE A 236 -11.71 -3.53 -8.30
N PRO A 237 -10.64 -3.84 -7.54
CA PRO A 237 -10.61 -5.05 -6.71
C PRO A 237 -11.55 -4.97 -5.50
N TRP A 238 -12.20 -3.82 -5.27
CA TRP A 238 -13.16 -3.57 -4.19
C TRP A 238 -14.48 -3.07 -4.78
N PRO A 239 -15.62 -3.19 -4.07
CA PRO A 239 -16.94 -2.76 -4.55
C PRO A 239 -17.13 -1.24 -4.47
N ILE A 240 -16.20 -0.46 -5.04
CA ILE A 240 -16.16 1.01 -4.92
C ILE A 240 -17.46 1.66 -5.40
N ALA A 241 -18.01 1.21 -6.52
CA ALA A 241 -19.27 1.73 -7.04
C ALA A 241 -20.40 1.56 -6.02
N ASP A 242 -20.57 0.36 -5.44
CA ASP A 242 -21.60 0.08 -4.43
C ASP A 242 -21.39 0.86 -3.13
N ILE A 243 -20.15 1.02 -2.67
CA ILE A 243 -19.82 1.84 -1.50
C ILE A 243 -20.32 3.27 -1.73
N VAL A 244 -20.01 3.80 -2.91
CA VAL A 244 -20.42 5.14 -3.32
C VAL A 244 -21.92 5.25 -3.55
N LEU A 245 -22.60 4.22 -4.03
CA LEU A 245 -24.06 4.23 -4.14
C LEU A 245 -24.73 4.36 -2.77
N GLN A 246 -24.13 3.76 -1.75
CA GLN A 246 -24.75 3.55 -0.44
C GLN A 246 -24.35 4.57 0.63
N HIS A 247 -23.35 5.43 0.40
CA HIS A 247 -22.82 6.33 1.44
C HIS A 247 -23.80 7.42 1.93
N ARG A 248 -24.95 7.61 1.27
CA ARG A 248 -26.05 8.49 1.72
C ARG A 248 -27.27 7.72 2.25
N GLU A 249 -27.17 6.40 2.32
CA GLU A 249 -28.13 5.59 3.04
C GLU A 249 -27.99 5.87 4.54
N CYS A 250 -29.11 5.87 5.25
CA CYS A 250 -29.13 6.05 6.70
C CYS A 250 -29.32 4.69 7.36
N PHE A 251 -28.71 4.48 8.52
CA PHE A 251 -28.80 3.21 9.24
C PHE A 251 -30.25 2.77 9.54
N ASP A 252 -31.17 3.72 9.72
CA ASP A 252 -32.61 3.47 9.91
C ASP A 252 -33.42 3.28 8.61
N GLY A 253 -32.79 3.44 7.44
CA GLY A 253 -33.43 3.34 6.12
C GLY A 253 -34.07 4.63 5.60
N SER A 254 -33.92 5.76 6.29
CA SER A 254 -34.44 7.07 5.84
C SER A 254 -33.58 7.75 4.76
N GLY A 255 -32.46 7.14 4.39
CA GLY A 255 -31.51 7.66 3.41
C GLY A 255 -31.91 7.40 1.96
N TYR A 256 -30.94 7.60 1.06
CA TYR A 256 -31.14 7.51 -0.38
C TYR A 256 -29.86 6.97 -1.06
N PRO A 257 -29.95 6.41 -2.29
CA PRO A 257 -31.09 6.42 -3.20
C PRO A 257 -32.06 5.23 -3.09
N ARG A 258 -31.72 4.17 -2.37
CA ARG A 258 -32.52 2.92 -2.30
C ARG A 258 -33.27 2.75 -0.99
N GLY A 259 -32.91 3.46 0.08
CA GLY A 259 -33.52 3.31 1.39
C GLY A 259 -33.18 1.96 2.05
N ILE A 260 -31.99 1.43 1.76
CA ILE A 260 -31.49 0.23 2.44
C ILE A 260 -31.09 0.59 3.88
N LYS A 261 -31.13 -0.39 4.79
CA LYS A 261 -31.05 -0.13 6.23
C LYS A 261 -30.12 -1.09 6.97
N GLY A 262 -29.61 -0.62 8.10
CA GLY A 262 -28.82 -1.43 9.03
C GLY A 262 -27.63 -2.09 8.35
N GLU A 263 -27.51 -3.39 8.56
CA GLU A 263 -26.41 -4.22 8.06
C GLU A 263 -26.51 -4.56 6.57
N ASP A 264 -27.64 -4.27 5.91
CA ASP A 264 -27.76 -4.39 4.45
C ASP A 264 -26.91 -3.33 3.72
N ILE A 265 -26.49 -2.28 4.44
CA ILE A 265 -25.53 -1.27 3.98
C ILE A 265 -24.12 -1.83 4.14
N LEU A 266 -23.31 -1.76 3.07
CA LEU A 266 -21.89 -2.10 3.12
C LEU A 266 -21.21 -1.37 4.27
N ILE A 267 -20.43 -2.10 5.06
CA ILE A 267 -19.73 -1.52 6.22
C ILE A 267 -18.79 -0.39 5.80
N GLU A 268 -18.18 -0.51 4.62
CA GLU A 268 -17.36 0.54 4.00
C GLU A 268 -18.16 1.81 3.70
N ALA A 269 -19.42 1.68 3.28
CA ALA A 269 -20.30 2.83 3.04
C ALA A 269 -20.75 3.49 4.35
N ARG A 270 -20.99 2.69 5.40
CA ARG A 270 -21.28 3.17 6.75
C ARG A 270 -20.08 3.94 7.33
N ILE A 271 -18.86 3.44 7.12
CA ILE A 271 -17.61 4.15 7.47
C ILE A 271 -17.50 5.47 6.70
N LEU A 272 -17.72 5.44 5.39
CA LEU A 272 -17.65 6.63 4.54
C LEU A 272 -18.66 7.70 4.97
N ALA A 273 -19.89 7.31 5.31
CA ALA A 273 -20.93 8.24 5.77
C ALA A 273 -20.50 9.01 7.04
N VAL A 274 -19.94 8.32 8.03
CA VAL A 274 -19.42 8.97 9.26
C VAL A 274 -18.21 9.86 8.95
N ALA A 275 -17.28 9.40 8.11
CA ALA A 275 -16.10 10.19 7.74
C ALA A 275 -16.47 11.50 7.02
N VAL A 276 -17.45 11.44 6.10
CA VAL A 276 -18.01 12.62 5.42
C VAL A 276 -18.65 13.57 6.42
N ALA A 277 -19.44 13.06 7.38
CA ALA A 277 -20.07 13.89 8.39
C ALA A 277 -19.06 14.62 9.29
N VAL A 278 -18.00 13.94 9.72
CA VAL A 278 -16.93 14.55 10.52
C VAL A 278 -16.26 15.67 9.73
N GLU A 279 -15.85 15.41 8.48
CA GLU A 279 -15.19 16.42 7.64
C GLU A 279 -16.12 17.60 7.39
N ASP A 280 -17.37 17.35 7.00
CA ASP A 280 -18.35 18.38 6.70
C ASP A 280 -18.49 19.32 7.89
N LEU A 281 -18.80 18.77 9.08
CA LEU A 281 -19.05 19.55 10.29
C LEU A 281 -17.83 20.36 10.74
N THR A 282 -16.62 19.83 10.54
CA THR A 282 -15.37 20.46 11.01
C THR A 282 -14.70 21.37 9.97
N SER A 283 -15.24 21.44 8.75
CA SER A 283 -14.66 22.25 7.67
C SER A 283 -15.39 23.56 7.44
N LEU A 284 -14.61 24.58 7.05
CA LEU A 284 -15.16 25.87 6.65
C LEU A 284 -15.79 25.77 5.26
N GLN A 285 -17.06 26.16 5.18
CA GLN A 285 -17.81 26.24 3.92
C GLN A 285 -18.20 27.69 3.65
N VAL A 286 -18.52 28.02 2.38
CA VAL A 286 -18.81 29.41 1.96
C VAL A 286 -19.87 30.10 2.82
N PHE A 287 -20.84 29.35 3.37
CA PHE A 287 -21.94 29.90 4.18
C PHE A 287 -22.02 29.31 5.60
N ARG A 288 -21.05 28.49 6.01
CA ARG A 288 -21.09 27.81 7.31
C ARG A 288 -19.71 27.77 7.95
N LYS A 289 -19.62 28.20 9.22
CA LYS A 289 -18.41 28.08 10.02
C LYS A 289 -18.17 26.61 10.42
N ALA A 290 -16.89 26.23 10.44
CA ALA A 290 -16.46 24.96 11.02
C ALA A 290 -16.88 24.85 12.49
N PHE A 291 -17.40 23.70 12.88
CA PHE A 291 -17.59 23.34 14.28
C PHE A 291 -16.26 22.93 14.90
N PRO A 292 -16.02 23.26 16.19
CA PRO A 292 -15.00 22.58 16.96
C PRO A 292 -15.24 21.08 16.94
N LEU A 293 -14.17 20.27 16.90
CA LEU A 293 -14.27 18.82 16.77
C LEU A 293 -15.22 18.17 17.79
N LYS A 294 -15.18 18.64 19.04
CA LYS A 294 -16.11 18.19 20.10
C LYS A 294 -17.58 18.41 19.73
N GLN A 295 -17.92 19.59 19.23
CA GLN A 295 -19.28 19.91 18.83
C GLN A 295 -19.71 19.08 17.60
N ALA A 296 -18.80 18.80 16.67
CA ALA A 296 -19.08 17.90 15.55
C ALA A 296 -19.40 16.47 16.02
N PHE A 297 -18.67 15.96 17.02
CA PHE A 297 -18.96 14.67 17.62
C PHE A 297 -20.28 14.66 18.39
N ASP A 298 -20.59 15.71 19.15
CA ASP A 298 -21.88 15.82 19.84
C ASP A 298 -23.04 15.72 18.84
N GLU A 299 -22.94 16.36 17.67
CA GLU A 299 -23.94 16.26 16.59
C GLU A 299 -24.02 14.85 16.00
N ILE A 300 -22.88 14.20 15.72
CA ILE A 300 -22.86 12.83 15.17
C ILE A 300 -23.46 11.83 16.16
N ILE A 301 -23.21 11.98 17.46
CA ILE A 301 -23.74 11.12 18.53
C ILE A 301 -25.27 11.20 18.58
N VAL A 302 -25.86 12.38 18.35
CA VAL A 302 -27.32 12.56 18.33
C VAL A 302 -27.99 11.69 17.27
N HIS A 303 -27.31 11.43 16.14
CA HIS A 303 -27.82 10.61 15.04
C HIS A 303 -27.24 9.19 15.00
N ARG A 304 -26.60 8.74 16.09
CA ARG A 304 -26.08 7.37 16.24
C ARG A 304 -27.25 6.37 16.32
N GLY A 305 -27.27 5.38 15.43
CA GLY A 305 -28.35 4.39 15.32
C GLY A 305 -29.53 4.82 14.45
N SER A 306 -29.58 6.09 14.01
CA SER A 306 -30.53 6.57 13.00
C SER A 306 -29.83 6.82 11.68
N GLN A 307 -29.08 7.91 11.54
CA GLN A 307 -28.33 8.19 10.33
C GLN A 307 -27.07 7.34 10.24
N TYR A 308 -26.34 7.22 11.35
CA TYR A 308 -25.02 6.58 11.38
C TYR A 308 -25.06 5.25 12.10
N ASP A 309 -24.24 4.31 11.64
CA ASP A 309 -24.02 3.05 12.32
C ASP A 309 -23.41 3.28 13.73
N PRO A 310 -24.05 2.74 14.79
CA PRO A 310 -23.53 2.71 16.15
C PRO A 310 -22.04 2.34 16.29
N ASP A 311 -21.60 1.26 15.66
CA ASP A 311 -20.27 0.69 15.83
C ASP A 311 -19.21 1.54 15.14
N VAL A 312 -19.57 2.12 13.99
CA VAL A 312 -18.70 3.04 13.23
C VAL A 312 -18.52 4.35 13.98
N VAL A 313 -19.60 4.92 14.55
CA VAL A 313 -19.52 6.13 15.38
C VAL A 313 -18.60 5.88 16.57
N ASP A 314 -18.76 4.76 17.27
CA ASP A 314 -17.94 4.44 18.43
C ASP A 314 -16.46 4.25 18.05
N ALA A 315 -16.18 3.60 16.92
CA ALA A 315 -14.82 3.47 16.39
C ALA A 315 -14.21 4.84 16.05
N CYS A 316 -14.97 5.73 15.41
CA CYS A 316 -14.54 7.09 15.13
C CYS A 316 -14.20 7.85 16.43
N LEU A 317 -15.05 7.77 17.45
CA LEU A 317 -14.81 8.44 18.73
C LEU A 317 -13.57 7.91 19.43
N ARG A 318 -13.34 6.59 19.45
CA ARG A 318 -12.11 5.99 20.00
C ARG A 318 -10.86 6.47 19.26
N LEU A 319 -10.90 6.46 17.93
CA LEU A 319 -9.79 6.90 17.09
C LEU A 319 -9.34 8.33 17.45
N PHE A 320 -10.29 9.26 17.59
CA PHE A 320 -9.96 10.66 17.86
C PHE A 320 -9.67 10.96 19.34
N ASN A 321 -10.46 10.40 20.26
CA ASN A 321 -10.36 10.76 21.69
C ASN A 321 -9.28 9.96 22.42
N GLU A 322 -9.07 8.69 22.09
CA GLU A 322 -8.14 7.81 22.81
C GLU A 322 -6.78 7.73 22.12
N LYS A 323 -6.76 7.77 20.78
CA LYS A 323 -5.51 7.64 19.99
C LYS A 323 -4.96 8.97 19.50
N GLY A 324 -5.60 10.09 19.86
CA GLY A 324 -5.11 11.44 19.56
C GLY A 324 -4.98 11.72 18.05
N TYR A 325 -5.81 11.07 17.23
CA TYR A 325 -5.81 11.25 15.79
C TYR A 325 -6.10 12.70 15.42
N LYS A 326 -5.28 13.28 14.55
CA LYS A 326 -5.44 14.67 14.09
C LYS A 326 -5.81 14.66 12.62
N THR A 327 -6.88 15.36 12.26
CA THR A 327 -7.18 15.65 10.86
C THR A 327 -6.00 16.40 10.24
N GLU A 328 -5.63 16.09 8.99
CA GLU A 328 -4.69 16.93 8.26
C GLU A 328 -5.23 18.37 8.18
N GLY A 329 -4.39 19.34 8.55
CA GLY A 329 -4.70 20.78 8.51
C GLY A 329 -4.78 21.35 7.10
#